data_AF-A0AAU5NQF2-F1
#
_entry.id   AF-A0AAU5NQF2-F1
#
_cell.length_a   1.000
_cell.length_b   1.000
_cell.length_c   1.000
_cell.angle_alpha   90.00
_cell.angle_beta   90.00
_cell.angle_gamma   90.00
#
_symmetry.space_group_name_H-M   'P 1'
#
loop_
_entity.id
_entity.type
_entity.pdbx_description
1 polymer ?
#
loop_
_entity_poly.entity_id
_entity_poly.type
_entity_poly.pdbx_seq_one_letter_code
_entity_poly.pdbx_strand_id
1 'polypeptide(L)'
;MSADLTPAPEPQVEWPLFDCVQVNLAILAERWHGPGTHLDLGAVLRFRPLPGPDGLPTVERSAADQLAEAARRLGLAVLDRRTTAPGGALTPAEGRYVVADAFHLPWVPYAGRRHMEHSFLLEPAGDADAVVLDGYHNETPWGSARPVRRPLSRAELAAAVPGPALAVTLAPAGRPPAPAGAETDLADEETAARYVAAYAEHPDRRAAFDRLTLETWLLARSRKLHARFLRSRGLLADDSAALAHVEAWESLAESVYLGYRRVERGRPEAREVFTRLAEQLGRDREAFAPTTPPATPPATPPATAPVTASATARTAVPRPADATPVPAPLRARVAAAAGAVLKTDPAALLDGRPLADVPGFTSFRVVEIVERLERELSVEFDADDLVPENLHHVDGICRIVLRALPAGAAAPRPARPVARTGGN
;
A
#
# COMPACT_ATOMS: atom_id res chain seq x y z
N MET A 1 -1.17 45.75 -18.86
CA MET A 1 -0.16 44.68 -18.94
C MET A 1 -0.69 43.52 -18.11
N SER A 2 -1.47 42.63 -18.73
CA SER A 2 -1.83 41.35 -18.11
C SER A 2 -0.58 40.49 -18.17
N ALA A 3 -0.02 40.16 -17.01
CA ALA A 3 0.94 39.08 -16.95
C ALA A 3 0.15 37.79 -17.20
N ASP A 4 0.38 37.15 -18.34
CA ASP A 4 0.02 35.76 -18.57
C ASP A 4 0.72 34.92 -17.51
N LEU A 5 0.02 34.67 -16.40
CA LEU A 5 0.40 33.68 -15.42
C LEU A 5 0.09 32.33 -16.06
N THR A 6 1.10 31.76 -16.73
CA THR A 6 1.09 30.34 -17.08
C THR A 6 0.75 29.56 -15.81
N PRO A 7 -0.30 28.71 -15.79
CA PRO A 7 -0.64 27.94 -14.61
C PRO A 7 0.58 27.15 -14.18
N ALA A 8 0.95 27.25 -12.89
CA ALA A 8 2.01 26.45 -12.34
C ALA A 8 1.72 24.97 -12.64
N PRO A 9 2.72 24.17 -13.04
CA PRO A 9 2.51 22.74 -13.28
C PRO A 9 1.91 22.12 -12.02
N GLU A 10 0.88 21.27 -12.20
CA GLU A 10 0.28 20.55 -11.09
C GLU A 10 1.37 19.75 -10.34
N PRO A 11 1.32 19.72 -9.00
CA PRO A 11 2.33 19.03 -8.21
C PRO A 11 2.38 17.55 -8.59
N GLN A 12 3.57 17.04 -8.89
CA GLN A 12 3.83 15.66 -9.28
C GLN A 12 4.05 14.80 -8.03
N VAL A 13 3.02 14.74 -7.18
CA VAL A 13 3.07 13.92 -5.97
C VAL A 13 2.91 12.45 -6.35
N GLU A 14 3.83 11.60 -5.90
CA GLU A 14 3.70 10.15 -6.00
C GLU A 14 2.66 9.65 -4.98
N TRP A 15 1.38 9.84 -5.28
CA TRP A 15 0.24 9.58 -4.39
C TRP A 15 0.28 8.25 -3.61
N PRO A 16 0.74 7.11 -4.20
CA PRO A 16 0.78 5.84 -3.49
C PRO A 16 1.75 5.78 -2.28
N LEU A 17 2.63 6.78 -2.10
CA LEU A 17 3.60 6.81 -1.00
C LEU A 17 2.98 7.20 0.35
N PHE A 18 1.85 7.92 0.35
CA PHE A 18 1.36 8.65 1.52
C PHE A 18 0.07 8.08 2.05
N ASP A 19 -0.13 8.06 3.37
CA ASP A 19 -1.45 7.82 3.94
C ASP A 19 -2.43 9.00 3.73
N CYS A 20 -3.67 8.86 4.23
CA CYS A 20 -4.72 9.86 4.08
C CYS A 20 -4.41 11.18 4.79
N VAL A 21 -3.49 11.23 5.76
CA VAL A 21 -3.12 12.45 6.49
C VAL A 21 -1.94 13.12 5.79
N GLN A 22 -0.94 12.35 5.38
CA GLN A 22 0.30 12.85 4.79
C GLN A 22 0.12 13.45 3.40
N VAL A 23 -0.75 12.85 2.56
CA VAL A 23 -0.80 13.15 1.13
C VAL A 23 -1.15 14.61 0.82
N ASN A 24 -2.05 15.21 1.60
CA ASN A 24 -2.47 16.59 1.40
C ASN A 24 -1.45 17.59 1.95
N LEU A 25 -0.62 17.18 2.92
CA LEU A 25 0.55 17.96 3.35
C LEU A 25 1.67 17.91 2.30
N ALA A 26 1.85 16.77 1.63
CA ALA A 26 2.78 16.63 0.50
C ALA A 26 2.44 17.60 -0.64
N ILE A 27 1.15 17.73 -1.00
CA ILE A 27 0.68 18.72 -1.99
C ILE A 27 1.10 20.14 -1.61
N LEU A 28 0.82 20.55 -0.37
CA LEU A 28 1.15 21.91 0.10
C LEU A 28 2.66 22.15 0.09
N ALA A 29 3.44 21.16 0.54
CA ALA A 29 4.90 21.26 0.55
C ALA A 29 5.49 21.40 -0.85
N GLU A 30 5.04 20.60 -1.82
CA GLU A 30 5.47 20.75 -3.21
C GLU A 30 5.11 22.12 -3.79
N ARG A 31 3.88 22.57 -3.54
CA ARG A 31 3.39 23.85 -4.05
C ARG A 31 4.23 25.01 -3.53
N TRP A 32 4.58 25.00 -2.25
CA TRP A 32 5.23 26.14 -1.60
C TRP A 32 6.77 26.09 -1.63
N HIS A 33 7.37 24.89 -1.61
CA HIS A 33 8.82 24.72 -1.49
C HIS A 33 9.46 24.04 -2.70
N GLY A 34 8.65 23.65 -3.68
CA GLY A 34 9.08 23.03 -4.93
C GLY A 34 9.14 21.50 -4.89
N PRO A 35 9.38 20.88 -6.06
CA PRO A 35 9.29 19.44 -6.25
C PRO A 35 10.16 18.63 -5.28
N GLY A 36 9.63 17.51 -4.80
CA GLY A 36 10.35 16.57 -3.94
C GLY A 36 10.47 16.98 -2.48
N THR A 37 10.02 18.18 -2.08
CA THR A 37 10.00 18.58 -0.66
C THR A 37 9.15 17.63 0.20
N HIS A 38 8.10 17.07 -0.39
CA HIS A 38 7.25 16.09 0.28
C HIS A 38 8.00 14.84 0.76
N LEU A 39 9.14 14.50 0.14
CA LEU A 39 9.93 13.33 0.51
C LEU A 39 10.55 13.48 1.90
N ASP A 40 10.64 14.70 2.44
CA ASP A 40 11.13 14.93 3.80
C ASP A 40 10.19 14.36 4.88
N LEU A 41 8.95 14.00 4.54
CA LEU A 41 8.10 13.15 5.39
C LEU A 41 8.70 11.76 5.62
N GLY A 42 9.48 11.26 4.66
CA GLY A 42 10.22 10.00 4.74
C GLY A 42 11.53 10.09 5.50
N ALA A 43 11.91 11.24 6.06
CA ALA A 43 13.19 11.39 6.75
C ALA A 43 13.34 10.50 7.99
N VAL A 44 12.23 10.01 8.56
CA VAL A 44 12.23 9.10 9.71
C VAL A 44 11.51 7.82 9.39
N LEU A 45 12.22 6.71 9.54
CA LEU A 45 11.58 5.41 9.63
C LEU A 45 11.22 5.12 11.08
N ARG A 46 9.92 5.05 11.38
CA ARG A 46 9.41 4.81 12.73
C ARG A 46 8.73 3.44 12.85
N PHE A 47 8.99 2.77 13.96
CA PHE A 47 8.21 1.65 14.47
C PHE A 47 8.10 1.79 15.99
N ARG A 48 7.02 2.42 16.45
CA ARG A 48 6.73 2.65 17.88
C ARG A 48 5.28 2.28 18.16
N PRO A 49 4.97 0.98 18.32
CA PRO A 49 3.61 0.55 18.62
C PRO A 49 3.11 1.17 19.92
N LEU A 50 1.87 1.64 19.90
CA LEU A 50 1.11 2.15 21.03
C LEU A 50 -0.02 1.16 21.37
N PRO A 51 -0.59 1.21 22.57
CA PRO A 51 -1.84 0.51 22.83
C PRO A 51 -2.92 0.97 21.84
N GLY A 52 -3.57 0.01 21.17
CA GLY A 52 -4.67 0.28 20.24
C GLY A 52 -6.00 -0.30 20.74
N PRO A 53 -7.04 -0.26 19.89
CA PRO A 53 -8.35 -0.79 20.23
C PRO A 53 -8.31 -2.30 20.46
N ASP A 54 -9.23 -2.79 21.29
CA ASP A 54 -9.43 -4.22 21.55
C ASP A 54 -8.17 -4.97 22.05
N GLY A 55 -7.21 -4.24 22.64
CA GLY A 55 -5.96 -4.80 23.14
C GLY A 55 -4.92 -5.10 22.05
N LEU A 56 -5.19 -4.75 20.79
CA LEU A 56 -4.24 -4.89 19.68
C LEU A 56 -3.35 -3.64 19.58
N PRO A 57 -2.02 -3.76 19.56
CA PRO A 57 -1.12 -2.61 19.47
C PRO A 57 -1.16 -1.97 18.08
N THR A 58 -0.91 -0.67 17.99
CA THR A 58 -0.96 0.06 16.73
C THR A 58 0.22 0.98 16.46
N VAL A 59 0.63 1.08 15.20
CA VAL A 59 1.57 2.11 14.71
C VAL A 59 0.88 3.36 14.16
N GLU A 60 -0.46 3.36 14.09
CA GLU A 60 -1.25 4.51 13.70
C GLU A 60 -1.05 5.65 14.70
N ARG A 61 -0.84 6.85 14.17
CA ARG A 61 -0.64 8.06 14.96
C ARG A 61 -1.84 8.97 14.79
N SER A 62 -2.17 9.71 15.84
CA SER A 62 -3.22 10.73 15.77
C SER A 62 -2.90 11.73 14.64
N ALA A 63 -3.92 12.20 13.93
CA ALA A 63 -3.73 13.21 12.89
C ALA A 63 -3.06 14.49 13.43
N ALA A 64 -3.32 14.81 14.71
CA ALA A 64 -2.68 15.90 15.43
C ALA A 64 -1.14 15.76 15.50
N ASP A 65 -0.63 14.59 15.88
CA ASP A 65 0.80 14.35 16.03
C ASP A 65 1.49 14.27 14.67
N GLN A 66 0.83 13.66 13.69
CA GLN A 66 1.31 13.59 12.31
C GLN A 66 1.44 14.99 11.71
N LEU A 67 0.42 15.84 11.87
CA LEU A 67 0.43 17.21 11.37
C LEU A 67 1.51 18.06 12.05
N ALA A 68 1.69 17.94 13.38
CA ALA A 68 2.72 18.67 14.10
C ALA A 68 4.14 18.29 13.62
N GLU A 69 4.39 17.00 13.37
CA GLU A 69 5.68 16.54 12.86
C GLU A 69 5.89 16.94 11.39
N ALA A 70 4.89 16.69 10.54
CA ALA A 70 4.93 17.01 9.12
C ALA A 70 5.15 18.51 8.90
N ALA A 71 4.47 19.38 9.66
CA ALA A 71 4.65 20.82 9.55
C ALA A 71 6.11 21.23 9.78
N ARG A 72 6.77 20.67 10.80
CA ARG A 72 8.20 20.93 11.06
C ARG A 72 9.10 20.44 9.92
N ARG A 73 8.86 19.23 9.40
CA ARG A 73 9.70 18.62 8.36
C ARG A 73 9.53 19.27 6.98
N LEU A 74 8.32 19.75 6.70
CA LEU A 74 7.95 20.29 5.40
C LEU A 74 8.06 21.82 5.32
N GLY A 75 8.48 22.49 6.40
CA GLY A 75 8.59 23.96 6.39
C GLY A 75 7.23 24.64 6.38
N LEU A 76 6.27 24.11 7.13
CA LEU A 76 4.93 24.67 7.24
C LEU A 76 4.76 25.33 8.60
N ALA A 77 4.24 26.55 8.61
CA ALA A 77 3.78 27.22 9.82
C ALA A 77 2.29 26.90 10.03
N VAL A 78 1.93 26.56 11.27
CA VAL A 78 0.52 26.46 11.70
C VAL A 78 0.08 27.86 12.14
N LEU A 79 -0.77 28.51 11.35
CA LEU A 79 -1.30 29.85 11.67
C LEU A 79 -2.51 29.79 12.60
N ASP A 80 -3.37 28.80 12.37
CA ASP A 80 -4.59 28.55 13.14
C ASP A 80 -4.82 27.05 13.25
N ARG A 81 -5.32 26.61 14.41
CA ARG A 81 -5.71 25.22 14.66
C ARG A 81 -6.92 25.20 15.58
N ARG A 82 -8.00 24.58 15.11
CA ARG A 82 -9.24 24.45 15.88
C ARG A 82 -9.99 23.18 15.53
N THR A 83 -10.78 22.69 16.46
CA THR A 83 -11.78 21.65 16.20
C THR A 83 -13.15 22.33 16.10
N THR A 84 -13.88 22.10 15.02
CA THR A 84 -15.24 22.61 14.88
C THR A 84 -16.19 21.85 15.79
N ALA A 85 -17.22 22.53 16.29
CA ALA A 85 -18.39 21.85 16.84
C ALA A 85 -19.15 21.12 15.71
N PRO A 86 -19.98 20.10 16.02
CA PRO A 86 -20.90 19.52 15.06
C PRO A 86 -21.75 20.61 14.36
N GLY A 87 -21.86 20.54 13.03
CA GLY A 87 -22.53 21.55 12.20
C GLY A 87 -21.81 22.91 12.11
N GLY A 88 -20.62 23.05 12.71
CA GLY A 88 -19.81 24.26 12.64
C GLY A 88 -19.30 24.51 11.22
N ALA A 89 -19.51 25.74 10.71
CA ALA A 89 -19.11 26.09 9.36
C ALA A 89 -17.58 26.05 9.19
N LEU A 90 -17.13 25.36 8.14
CA LEU A 90 -15.75 25.44 7.65
C LEU A 90 -15.62 26.62 6.69
N THR A 91 -14.62 27.46 6.92
CA THR A 91 -14.27 28.57 6.03
C THR A 91 -13.09 28.14 5.16
N PRO A 92 -13.23 28.12 3.83
CA PRO A 92 -12.11 27.86 2.93
C PRO A 92 -11.03 28.92 3.08
N ALA A 93 -9.77 28.51 2.93
CA ALA A 93 -8.63 29.42 2.90
C ALA A 93 -7.47 28.74 2.16
N GLU A 94 -6.54 29.52 1.61
CA GLU A 94 -5.29 28.95 1.12
C GLU A 94 -4.59 28.19 2.27
N GLY A 95 -4.11 26.97 1.98
CA GLY A 95 -3.46 26.14 3.00
C GLY A 95 -4.40 25.60 4.08
N ARG A 96 -5.73 25.72 3.93
CA ARG A 96 -6.68 25.10 4.85
C ARG A 96 -6.66 23.59 4.70
N TYR A 97 -6.12 22.93 5.70
CA TYR A 97 -6.10 21.49 5.87
C TYR A 97 -7.20 21.07 6.84
N VAL A 98 -7.99 20.08 6.47
CA VAL A 98 -9.12 19.59 7.25
C VAL A 98 -8.96 18.09 7.48
N VAL A 99 -9.22 17.62 8.70
CA VAL A 99 -9.42 16.21 9.03
C VAL A 99 -10.85 16.04 9.51
N ALA A 100 -11.59 15.17 8.83
CA ALA A 100 -12.98 14.88 9.12
C ALA A 100 -13.24 13.36 9.00
N ASP A 101 -14.46 12.95 9.35
CA ASP A 101 -14.87 11.55 9.25
C ASP A 101 -15.18 11.15 7.81
N ALA A 102 -14.38 10.22 7.28
CA ALA A 102 -14.49 9.68 5.92
C ALA A 102 -15.88 9.10 5.59
N PHE A 103 -16.63 8.67 6.61
CA PHE A 103 -17.98 8.14 6.44
C PHE A 103 -18.91 9.16 5.75
N HIS A 104 -18.67 10.45 5.93
CA HIS A 104 -19.51 11.52 5.37
C HIS A 104 -18.95 12.14 4.08
N LEU A 105 -17.74 11.80 3.67
CA LEU A 105 -17.05 12.46 2.55
C LEU A 105 -17.40 11.77 1.22
N PRO A 106 -18.28 12.35 0.36
CA PRO A 106 -18.84 11.64 -0.81
C PRO A 106 -17.85 11.42 -1.97
N TRP A 107 -16.59 11.87 -1.82
CA TRP A 107 -15.54 11.71 -2.83
C TRP A 107 -14.53 10.61 -2.51
N VAL A 108 -14.65 9.94 -1.35
CA VAL A 108 -13.86 8.77 -0.99
C VAL A 108 -14.73 7.51 -0.93
N PRO A 109 -14.18 6.31 -1.20
CA PRO A 109 -14.97 5.06 -1.21
C PRO A 109 -15.49 4.64 0.17
N TYR A 110 -15.07 5.33 1.25
CA TYR A 110 -15.51 5.08 2.61
C TYR A 110 -16.89 5.68 2.93
N ALA A 111 -17.42 6.55 2.06
CA ALA A 111 -18.69 7.24 2.26
C ALA A 111 -19.84 6.26 2.53
N GLY A 112 -20.49 6.38 3.69
CA GLY A 112 -21.56 5.50 4.14
C GLY A 112 -21.12 4.07 4.47
N ARG A 113 -19.81 3.81 4.56
CA ARG A 113 -19.23 2.46 4.75
C ARG A 113 -18.43 2.33 6.02
N ARG A 114 -17.50 3.25 6.28
CA ARG A 114 -16.56 3.13 7.41
C ARG A 114 -16.22 4.50 8.00
N HIS A 115 -16.33 4.59 9.32
CA HIS A 115 -15.84 5.72 10.09
C HIS A 115 -14.31 5.65 10.19
N MET A 116 -13.63 6.72 9.81
CA MET A 116 -12.19 6.90 10.00
C MET A 116 -11.80 8.36 9.79
N GLU A 117 -10.70 8.79 10.40
CA GLU A 117 -10.12 10.10 10.10
C GLU A 117 -9.61 10.14 8.65
N HIS A 118 -9.93 11.23 7.94
CA HIS A 118 -9.47 11.43 6.57
C HIS A 118 -9.21 12.91 6.33
N SER A 119 -8.09 13.21 5.66
CA SER A 119 -7.71 14.60 5.40
C SER A 119 -8.01 15.06 3.99
N PHE A 120 -8.18 16.36 3.81
CA PHE A 120 -8.27 17.03 2.52
C PHE A 120 -7.90 18.53 2.67
N LEU A 121 -7.64 19.19 1.56
CA LEU A 121 -7.47 20.63 1.48
C LEU A 121 -8.80 21.29 1.11
N LEU A 122 -9.12 22.42 1.74
CA LEU A 122 -10.34 23.20 1.51
C LEU A 122 -10.01 24.62 1.05
N GLU A 123 -9.90 24.78 -0.26
CA GLU A 123 -9.42 26.01 -0.89
C GLU A 123 -10.58 26.94 -1.28
N PRO A 124 -10.35 28.26 -1.33
CA PRO A 124 -11.31 29.18 -1.94
C PRO A 124 -11.48 28.81 -3.42
N ALA A 125 -12.72 28.77 -3.89
CA ALA A 125 -13.01 28.77 -5.33
C ALA A 125 -13.45 30.18 -5.73
N GLY A 126 -13.15 30.60 -6.97
CA GLY A 126 -13.65 31.89 -7.47
C GLY A 126 -15.18 31.94 -7.48
N ASP A 127 -15.80 31.16 -8.38
CA ASP A 127 -17.26 31.14 -8.57
C ASP A 127 -18.01 30.12 -7.69
N ALA A 128 -17.30 29.24 -6.98
CA ALA A 128 -17.89 28.31 -6.01
C ALA A 128 -17.51 28.71 -4.57
N ASP A 129 -18.27 28.23 -3.58
CA ASP A 129 -17.97 28.58 -2.18
C ASP A 129 -16.64 27.96 -1.73
N ALA A 130 -16.33 26.74 -2.18
CA ALA A 130 -15.10 26.02 -1.84
C ALA A 130 -14.65 25.05 -2.94
N VAL A 131 -13.36 24.71 -2.94
CA VAL A 131 -12.83 23.54 -3.66
C VAL A 131 -12.22 22.58 -2.64
N VAL A 132 -12.66 21.33 -2.68
CA VAL A 132 -11.95 20.23 -2.04
C VAL A 132 -10.85 19.74 -2.97
N LEU A 133 -9.63 19.67 -2.46
CA LEU A 133 -8.51 18.99 -3.10
C LEU A 133 -8.07 17.86 -2.17
N ASP A 134 -8.09 16.64 -2.67
CA ASP A 134 -7.74 15.45 -1.91
C ASP A 134 -6.84 14.57 -2.76
N GLY A 135 -5.59 14.39 -2.35
CA GLY A 135 -4.61 13.57 -3.05
C GLY A 135 -4.70 12.08 -2.76
N TYR A 136 -5.66 11.64 -1.93
CA TYR A 136 -5.68 10.26 -1.46
C TYR A 136 -5.83 9.23 -2.59
N HIS A 137 -4.90 8.27 -2.61
CA HIS A 137 -4.88 7.17 -3.56
C HIS A 137 -4.79 5.84 -2.82
N ASN A 138 -5.83 5.02 -2.96
CA ASN A 138 -5.87 3.68 -2.37
C ASN A 138 -6.85 2.76 -3.09
N GLU A 139 -6.64 1.46 -2.95
CA GLU A 139 -7.64 0.45 -3.32
C GLU A 139 -8.36 -0.02 -2.06
N THR A 140 -9.68 -0.14 -2.12
CA THR A 140 -10.49 -0.56 -0.99
C THR A 140 -11.54 -1.58 -1.43
N PRO A 141 -12.16 -2.34 -0.51
CA PRO A 141 -13.25 -3.25 -0.86
C PRO A 141 -14.48 -2.54 -1.45
N TRP A 142 -14.60 -1.22 -1.25
CA TRP A 142 -15.75 -0.42 -1.68
C TRP A 142 -15.47 0.38 -2.96
N GLY A 143 -14.27 0.22 -3.53
CA GLY A 143 -13.83 0.93 -4.72
C GLY A 143 -12.51 1.65 -4.51
N SER A 144 -12.06 2.28 -5.57
CA SER A 144 -10.79 2.97 -5.65
C SER A 144 -10.91 4.41 -5.14
N ALA A 145 -10.04 4.80 -4.20
CA ALA A 145 -9.80 6.21 -3.92
C ALA A 145 -8.80 6.76 -4.94
N ARG A 146 -9.11 7.93 -5.49
CA ARG A 146 -8.28 8.61 -6.48
C ARG A 146 -8.17 10.10 -6.13
N PRO A 147 -7.04 10.74 -6.48
CA PRO A 147 -6.89 12.17 -6.35
C PRO A 147 -8.06 12.90 -7.00
N VAL A 148 -8.63 13.87 -6.28
CA VAL A 148 -9.81 14.59 -6.71
C VAL A 148 -9.67 16.08 -6.41
N ARG A 149 -10.16 16.89 -7.35
CA ARG A 149 -10.42 18.31 -7.17
C ARG A 149 -11.89 18.55 -7.44
N ARG A 150 -12.67 18.91 -6.41
CA ARG A 150 -14.13 19.00 -6.48
C ARG A 150 -14.62 20.34 -5.95
N PRO A 151 -15.27 21.19 -6.77
CA PRO A 151 -15.98 22.35 -6.26
C PRO A 151 -17.19 21.91 -5.42
N LEU A 152 -17.46 22.60 -4.33
CA LEU A 152 -18.61 22.39 -3.46
C LEU A 152 -19.27 23.74 -3.14
N SER A 153 -20.59 23.74 -3.12
CA SER A 153 -21.37 24.78 -2.47
C SER A 153 -21.24 24.68 -0.94
N ARG A 154 -21.59 25.76 -0.23
CA ARG A 154 -21.63 25.78 1.24
C ARG A 154 -22.55 24.71 1.82
N ALA A 155 -23.68 24.44 1.16
CA ALA A 155 -24.62 23.41 1.59
C ALA A 155 -24.04 22.00 1.44
N GLU A 156 -23.37 21.71 0.33
CA GLU A 156 -22.69 20.43 0.12
C GLU A 156 -21.53 20.24 1.10
N LEU A 157 -20.74 21.30 1.37
CA LEU A 157 -19.66 21.24 2.36
C LEU A 157 -20.20 20.95 3.78
N ALA A 158 -21.28 21.61 4.18
CA ALA A 158 -21.91 21.36 5.48
C ALA A 158 -22.47 19.93 5.59
N ALA A 159 -23.02 19.38 4.50
CA ALA A 159 -23.50 18.00 4.45
C ALA A 159 -22.36 16.98 4.46
N ALA A 160 -21.22 17.28 3.83
CA ALA A 160 -20.05 16.40 3.80
C ALA A 160 -19.28 16.39 5.13
N VAL A 161 -19.36 17.47 5.92
CA VAL A 161 -18.70 17.58 7.23
C VAL A 161 -19.72 17.92 8.32
N PRO A 162 -20.64 16.98 8.67
CA PRO A 162 -21.70 17.25 9.64
C PRO A 162 -21.20 17.21 11.10
N GLY A 163 -20.11 16.48 11.36
CA GLY A 163 -19.53 16.29 12.69
C GLY A 163 -18.38 17.26 13.02
N PRO A 164 -17.74 17.07 14.17
CA PRO A 164 -16.50 17.76 14.51
C PRO A 164 -15.43 17.49 13.45
N ALA A 165 -14.68 18.52 13.08
CA ALA A 165 -13.54 18.41 12.18
C ALA A 165 -12.36 19.21 12.74
N LEU A 166 -11.16 18.67 12.60
CA LEU A 166 -9.93 19.41 12.87
C LEU A 166 -9.65 20.28 11.64
N ALA A 167 -9.67 21.60 11.81
CA ALA A 167 -9.31 22.57 10.79
C ALA A 167 -7.99 23.24 11.17
N VAL A 168 -7.04 23.22 10.25
CA VAL A 168 -5.71 23.83 10.41
C VAL A 168 -5.46 24.75 9.22
N THR A 169 -5.04 25.98 9.48
CA THR A 169 -4.56 26.87 8.41
C THR A 169 -3.04 26.83 8.40
N LEU A 170 -2.49 26.32 7.32
CA LEU A 170 -1.05 26.21 7.10
C LEU A 170 -0.57 27.34 6.18
N ALA A 171 0.68 27.75 6.36
CA ALA A 171 1.36 28.67 5.48
C ALA A 171 2.82 28.22 5.26
N PRO A 172 3.49 28.64 4.18
CA PRO A 172 4.92 28.42 4.06
C PRO A 172 5.66 29.13 5.20
N ALA A 173 6.52 28.37 5.88
CA ALA A 173 7.57 28.91 6.75
C ALA A 173 8.88 29.00 5.98
N GLY A 174 9.96 29.49 6.62
CA GLY A 174 11.29 29.36 6.05
C GLY A 174 11.61 27.89 5.73
N ARG A 175 12.28 27.64 4.59
CA ARG A 175 12.66 26.28 4.19
C ARG A 175 13.42 25.63 5.35
N PRO A 176 12.97 24.48 5.87
CA PRO A 176 13.65 23.82 6.96
C PRO A 176 15.04 23.45 6.47
N PRO A 177 16.06 23.52 7.34
CA PRO A 177 17.36 22.96 6.99
C PRO A 177 17.12 21.52 6.56
N ALA A 178 17.70 21.13 5.42
CA ALA A 178 17.60 19.76 4.96
C ALA A 178 18.01 18.84 6.12
N PRO A 179 17.24 17.79 6.44
CA PRO A 179 17.57 16.89 7.53
C PRO A 179 19.02 16.39 7.32
N ALA A 180 19.84 16.53 8.35
CA ALA A 180 21.28 16.25 8.28
C ALA A 180 21.59 14.78 7.97
N GLY A 181 20.61 13.90 8.18
CA GLY A 181 20.64 12.49 7.81
C GLY A 181 19.26 11.86 7.99
N ALA A 182 19.15 10.59 7.62
CA ALA A 182 17.99 9.78 7.91
C ALA A 182 17.96 9.40 9.40
N GLU A 183 16.80 9.50 10.02
CA GLU A 183 16.60 9.05 11.41
C GLU A 183 15.90 7.69 11.40
N THR A 184 16.31 6.80 12.30
CA THR A 184 15.58 5.56 12.57
C THR A 184 15.07 5.59 14.00
N ASP A 185 13.76 5.48 14.16
CA ASP A 185 13.06 5.43 15.43
C ASP A 185 12.34 4.09 15.55
N LEU A 186 13.14 3.03 15.62
CA LEU A 186 12.68 1.65 15.62
C LEU A 186 12.69 1.08 17.04
N ALA A 187 11.62 0.37 17.40
CA ALA A 187 11.57 -0.38 18.64
C ALA A 187 12.66 -1.46 18.73
N ASP A 188 12.96 -1.87 19.96
CA ASP A 188 13.82 -3.02 20.21
C ASP A 188 13.15 -4.35 19.78
N GLU A 189 13.95 -5.41 19.73
CA GLU A 189 13.50 -6.74 19.35
C GLU A 189 12.41 -7.28 20.28
N GLU A 190 12.48 -6.99 21.59
CA GLU A 190 11.48 -7.39 22.57
C GLU A 190 10.11 -6.76 22.28
N THR A 191 10.09 -5.46 21.98
CA THR A 191 8.85 -4.75 21.64
C THR A 191 8.29 -5.21 20.29
N ALA A 192 9.15 -5.49 19.30
CA ALA A 192 8.73 -6.09 18.05
C ALA A 192 8.12 -7.49 18.26
N ALA A 193 8.74 -8.33 19.09
CA ALA A 193 8.23 -9.65 19.41
C ALA A 193 6.86 -9.57 20.12
N ARG A 194 6.69 -8.66 21.09
CA ARG A 194 5.39 -8.43 21.75
C ARG A 194 4.33 -7.94 20.79
N TYR A 195 4.70 -7.06 19.85
CA TYR A 195 3.78 -6.60 18.81
C TYR A 195 3.27 -7.76 17.96
N VAL A 196 4.16 -8.61 17.47
CA VAL A 196 3.78 -9.78 16.65
C VAL A 196 2.93 -10.76 17.46
N ALA A 197 3.34 -11.09 18.69
CA ALA A 197 2.62 -12.02 19.56
C ALA A 197 1.19 -11.53 19.84
N ALA A 198 0.98 -10.23 20.07
CA ALA A 198 -0.34 -9.67 20.31
C ALA A 198 -1.33 -9.97 19.16
N TYR A 199 -0.86 -9.94 17.90
CA TYR A 199 -1.69 -10.32 16.75
C TYR A 199 -1.79 -11.83 16.57
N ALA A 200 -0.69 -12.58 16.76
CA ALA A 200 -0.66 -14.03 16.55
C ALA A 200 -1.55 -14.78 17.56
N GLU A 201 -1.64 -14.28 18.78
CA GLU A 201 -2.29 -14.95 19.92
C GLU A 201 -3.69 -14.39 20.24
N HIS A 202 -4.11 -13.33 19.54
CA HIS A 202 -5.41 -12.71 19.80
C HIS A 202 -6.58 -13.71 19.62
N PRO A 203 -7.53 -13.80 20.58
CA PRO A 203 -8.61 -14.78 20.52
C PRO A 203 -9.62 -14.48 19.40
N ASP A 204 -9.91 -13.20 19.12
CA ASP A 204 -10.71 -12.81 17.96
C ASP A 204 -9.80 -12.66 16.74
N ARG A 205 -9.75 -13.72 15.93
CA ARG A 205 -8.93 -13.75 14.71
C ARG A 205 -9.38 -12.74 13.68
N ARG A 206 -10.69 -12.45 13.60
CA ARG A 206 -11.22 -11.48 12.64
C ARG A 206 -10.78 -10.07 13.00
N ALA A 207 -10.90 -9.69 14.28
CA ALA A 207 -10.42 -8.40 14.76
C ALA A 207 -8.90 -8.25 14.57
N ALA A 208 -8.14 -9.31 14.88
CA ALA A 208 -6.69 -9.32 14.69
C ALA A 208 -6.28 -9.05 13.23
N PHE A 209 -6.87 -9.77 12.28
CA PHE A 209 -6.54 -9.60 10.86
C PHE A 209 -7.10 -8.32 10.24
N ASP A 210 -8.28 -7.85 10.66
CA ASP A 210 -8.80 -6.55 10.19
C ASP A 210 -7.86 -5.42 10.61
N ARG A 211 -7.41 -5.43 11.88
CA ARG A 211 -6.46 -4.43 12.35
C ARG A 211 -5.09 -4.60 11.70
N LEU A 212 -4.55 -5.82 11.64
CA LEU A 212 -3.23 -6.07 11.05
C LEU A 212 -3.16 -5.68 9.56
N THR A 213 -4.29 -5.73 8.85
CA THR A 213 -4.39 -5.23 7.46
C THR A 213 -4.04 -3.75 7.39
N LEU A 214 -4.58 -2.92 8.29
CA LEU A 214 -4.27 -1.50 8.35
C LEU A 214 -2.82 -1.27 8.78
N GLU A 215 -2.36 -2.01 9.79
CA GLU A 215 -1.00 -1.87 10.31
C GLU A 215 0.06 -2.18 9.25
N THR A 216 -0.05 -3.33 8.58
CA THR A 216 0.92 -3.73 7.55
C THR A 216 0.88 -2.79 6.35
N TRP A 217 -0.29 -2.23 6.02
CA TRP A 217 -0.42 -1.18 5.01
C TRP A 217 0.31 0.12 5.40
N LEU A 218 0.15 0.59 6.64
CA LEU A 218 0.87 1.77 7.15
C LEU A 218 2.39 1.54 7.18
N LEU A 219 2.81 0.36 7.66
CA LEU A 219 4.22 -0.02 7.72
C LEU A 219 4.83 -0.06 6.31
N ALA A 220 4.21 -0.76 5.36
CA ALA A 220 4.73 -0.85 3.99
C ALA A 220 4.87 0.55 3.33
N ARG A 221 3.85 1.41 3.48
CA ARG A 221 3.92 2.79 2.95
C ARG A 221 5.04 3.60 3.59
N SER A 222 5.22 3.53 4.91
CA SER A 222 6.28 4.28 5.58
C SER A 222 7.67 3.82 5.13
N ARG A 223 7.90 2.52 4.92
CA ARG A 223 9.17 1.99 4.38
C ARG A 223 9.39 2.45 2.95
N LYS A 224 8.35 2.42 2.11
CA LYS A 224 8.42 2.90 0.73
C LYS A 224 8.77 4.38 0.65
N LEU A 225 8.12 5.20 1.47
CA LEU A 225 8.41 6.63 1.57
C LEU A 225 9.83 6.89 2.08
N HIS A 226 10.29 6.13 3.08
CA HIS A 226 11.66 6.22 3.59
C HIS A 226 12.71 5.84 2.53
N ALA A 227 12.50 4.74 1.80
CA ALA A 227 13.37 4.33 0.70
C ALA A 227 13.47 5.42 -0.38
N ARG A 228 12.35 6.06 -0.72
CA ARG A 228 12.31 7.18 -1.67
C ARG A 228 13.05 8.42 -1.17
N PHE A 229 12.91 8.75 0.11
CA PHE A 229 13.70 9.79 0.74
C PHE A 229 15.20 9.50 0.67
N LEU A 230 15.63 8.30 1.08
CA LEU A 230 17.04 7.94 1.07
C LEU A 230 17.65 8.00 -0.35
N ARG A 231 16.92 7.49 -1.34
CA ARG A 231 17.32 7.52 -2.75
C ARG A 231 17.41 8.95 -3.29
N SER A 232 16.43 9.81 -3.00
CA SER A 232 16.44 11.20 -3.49
C SER A 232 17.57 12.05 -2.89
N ARG A 233 18.08 11.64 -1.73
CA ARG A 233 19.21 12.26 -1.03
C ARG A 233 20.57 11.60 -1.32
N GLY A 234 20.61 10.52 -2.09
CA GLY A 234 21.84 9.76 -2.34
C GLY A 234 22.46 9.15 -1.08
N LEU A 235 21.62 8.78 -0.09
CA LEU A 235 22.07 8.25 1.20
C LEU A 235 22.30 6.73 1.20
N LEU A 236 21.82 6.04 0.15
CA LEU A 236 22.06 4.62 -0.10
C LEU A 236 23.26 4.44 -1.03
N ALA A 237 24.17 3.52 -0.67
CA ALA A 237 25.26 3.11 -1.54
C ALA A 237 24.74 2.30 -2.74
N ASP A 238 23.71 1.49 -2.49
CA ASP A 238 22.94 0.70 -3.45
C ASP A 238 21.48 0.66 -2.94
N ASP A 239 20.50 0.84 -3.84
CA ASP A 239 19.08 0.81 -3.48
C ASP A 239 18.46 -0.60 -3.56
N SER A 240 19.21 -1.61 -4.02
CA SER A 240 18.72 -2.97 -4.19
C SER A 240 18.13 -3.58 -2.91
N ALA A 241 18.83 -3.48 -1.77
CA ALA A 241 18.38 -4.03 -0.50
C ALA A 241 17.12 -3.31 0.02
N ALA A 242 17.09 -1.98 -0.08
CA ALA A 242 15.94 -1.18 0.31
C ALA A 242 14.71 -1.48 -0.57
N LEU A 243 14.90 -1.63 -1.89
CA LEU A 243 13.82 -1.98 -2.82
C LEU A 243 13.27 -3.39 -2.55
N ALA A 244 14.14 -4.39 -2.39
CA ALA A 244 13.73 -5.75 -2.06
C ALA A 244 12.96 -5.81 -0.72
N HIS A 245 13.38 -5.02 0.26
CA HIS A 245 12.71 -4.93 1.55
C HIS A 245 11.33 -4.25 1.46
N VAL A 246 11.21 -3.20 0.64
CA VAL A 246 9.91 -2.56 0.35
C VAL A 246 8.97 -3.55 -0.34
N GLU A 247 9.45 -4.29 -1.34
CA GLU A 247 8.67 -5.33 -2.04
C GLU A 247 8.21 -6.43 -1.07
N ALA A 248 9.07 -6.85 -0.14
CA ALA A 248 8.73 -7.83 0.88
C ALA A 248 7.63 -7.34 1.84
N TRP A 249 7.66 -6.06 2.22
CA TRP A 249 6.59 -5.42 3.00
C TRP A 249 5.27 -5.31 2.23
N GLU A 250 5.31 -4.94 0.94
CA GLU A 250 4.12 -4.90 0.09
C GLU A 250 3.49 -6.30 -0.07
N SER A 251 4.31 -7.33 -0.29
CA SER A 251 3.87 -8.72 -0.35
C SER A 251 3.27 -9.19 1.00
N LEU A 252 3.87 -8.80 2.13
CA LEU A 252 3.32 -9.11 3.44
C LEU A 252 1.95 -8.45 3.66
N ALA A 253 1.79 -7.17 3.31
CA ALA A 253 0.52 -6.47 3.43
C ALA A 253 -0.58 -7.12 2.57
N GLU A 254 -0.25 -7.55 1.35
CA GLU A 254 -1.17 -8.33 0.51
C GLU A 254 -1.54 -9.67 1.16
N SER A 255 -0.56 -10.41 1.68
CA SER A 255 -0.78 -11.70 2.35
C SER A 255 -1.69 -11.58 3.58
N VAL A 256 -1.49 -10.55 4.40
CA VAL A 256 -2.36 -10.25 5.55
C VAL A 256 -3.78 -9.92 5.10
N TYR A 257 -3.94 -9.12 4.06
CA TYR A 257 -5.26 -8.81 3.51
C TYR A 257 -5.98 -10.08 3.00
N LEU A 258 -5.27 -10.97 2.30
CA LEU A 258 -5.81 -12.27 1.89
C LEU A 258 -6.26 -13.09 3.10
N GLY A 259 -5.41 -13.17 4.14
CA GLY A 259 -5.74 -13.83 5.41
C GLY A 259 -7.00 -13.28 6.06
N TYR A 260 -7.13 -11.95 6.13
CA TYR A 260 -8.34 -11.29 6.64
C TYR A 260 -9.60 -11.72 5.89
N ARG A 261 -9.56 -11.71 4.55
CA ARG A 261 -10.70 -12.10 3.71
C ARG A 261 -11.11 -13.57 3.85
N ARG A 262 -10.17 -14.43 4.24
CA ARG A 262 -10.45 -15.84 4.56
C ARG A 262 -11.09 -15.97 5.93
N VAL A 263 -10.51 -15.35 6.96
CA VAL A 263 -11.02 -15.38 8.33
C VAL A 263 -12.43 -14.79 8.40
N GLU A 264 -12.70 -13.69 7.69
CA GLU A 264 -14.04 -13.09 7.62
C GLU A 264 -15.10 -14.09 7.09
N ARG A 265 -14.69 -15.04 6.27
CA ARG A 265 -15.55 -16.08 5.68
C ARG A 265 -15.54 -17.39 6.46
N GLY A 266 -14.95 -17.41 7.65
CA GLY A 266 -14.85 -18.60 8.49
C GLY A 266 -13.86 -19.64 7.97
N ARG A 267 -12.88 -19.23 7.16
CA ARG A 267 -11.82 -20.11 6.64
C ARG A 267 -10.52 -19.99 7.43
N PRO A 268 -9.63 -21.00 7.37
CA PRO A 268 -8.34 -20.95 8.04
C PRO A 268 -7.46 -19.77 7.56
N GLU A 269 -6.74 -19.18 8.51
CA GLU A 269 -5.70 -18.16 8.28
C GLU A 269 -4.35 -18.81 7.95
N ALA A 270 -3.52 -18.10 7.19
CA ALA A 270 -2.12 -18.47 6.98
C ALA A 270 -1.30 -18.05 8.21
N ARG A 271 -0.60 -18.99 8.85
CA ARG A 271 0.15 -18.69 10.08
C ARG A 271 1.51 -18.07 9.81
N GLU A 272 2.06 -18.32 8.62
CA GLU A 272 3.37 -17.82 8.21
C GLU A 272 3.45 -16.28 8.15
N VAL A 273 2.31 -15.58 8.06
CA VAL A 273 2.27 -14.11 8.03
C VAL A 273 2.91 -13.51 9.29
N PHE A 274 2.81 -14.17 10.45
CA PHE A 274 3.39 -13.67 11.70
C PHE A 274 4.91 -13.86 11.73
N THR A 275 5.41 -14.98 11.21
CA THR A 275 6.86 -15.21 11.03
C THR A 275 7.44 -14.17 10.08
N ARG A 276 6.78 -13.96 8.93
CA ARG A 276 7.19 -12.93 7.95
C ARG A 276 7.18 -11.54 8.55
N LEU A 277 6.16 -11.18 9.33
CA LEU A 277 6.08 -9.90 10.02
C LEU A 277 7.26 -9.69 10.99
N ALA A 278 7.59 -10.69 11.79
CA ALA A 278 8.75 -10.63 12.68
C ALA A 278 10.06 -10.45 11.91
N GLU A 279 10.25 -11.20 10.83
CA GLU A 279 11.42 -11.09 9.95
C GLU A 279 11.54 -9.68 9.33
N GLN A 280 10.46 -9.12 8.80
CA GLN A 280 10.51 -7.80 8.17
C GLN A 280 10.82 -6.69 9.18
N LEU A 281 10.26 -6.76 10.39
CA LEU A 281 10.58 -5.82 11.46
C LEU A 281 12.05 -5.92 11.88
N GLY A 282 12.61 -7.13 11.95
CA GLY A 282 14.03 -7.35 12.26
C GLY A 282 14.98 -6.81 11.20
N ARG A 283 14.59 -6.88 9.92
CA ARG A 283 15.41 -6.45 8.77
C ARG A 283 15.38 -4.95 8.48
N ASP A 284 14.47 -4.17 9.08
CA ASP A 284 14.38 -2.73 8.82
C ASP A 284 15.72 -1.99 9.01
N ARG A 285 16.50 -2.33 10.05
CA ARG A 285 17.80 -1.66 10.30
C ARG A 285 18.84 -1.97 9.24
N GLU A 286 18.89 -3.20 8.77
CA GLU A 286 19.84 -3.64 7.74
C GLU A 286 19.48 -3.06 6.38
N ALA A 287 18.19 -3.13 6.01
CA ALA A 287 17.69 -2.67 4.72
C ALA A 287 17.84 -1.16 4.50
N PHE A 288 17.84 -0.36 5.57
CA PHE A 288 17.91 1.11 5.53
C PHE A 288 19.15 1.68 6.20
N ALA A 289 20.18 0.87 6.45
CA ALA A 289 21.43 1.34 7.02
C ALA A 289 22.04 2.43 6.11
N PRO A 290 22.33 3.64 6.63
CA PRO A 290 22.95 4.68 5.83
C PRO A 290 24.35 4.23 5.39
N THR A 291 24.78 4.74 4.24
CA THR A 291 26.16 4.55 3.78
C THR A 291 27.11 5.06 4.86
N THR A 292 27.83 4.15 5.52
CA THR A 292 28.99 4.57 6.32
C THR A 292 30.04 5.02 5.31
N PRO A 293 30.49 6.29 5.30
CA PRO A 293 31.57 6.68 4.41
C PRO A 293 32.76 5.75 4.70
N PRO A 294 33.41 5.20 3.66
CA PRO A 294 34.58 4.37 3.88
C PRO A 294 35.57 5.17 4.72
N ALA A 295 35.99 4.61 5.86
CA ALA A 295 37.03 5.19 6.67
C ALA A 295 38.23 5.47 5.76
N THR A 296 38.63 6.75 5.64
CA THR A 296 39.71 7.19 4.75
C THR A 296 40.93 6.29 4.96
N PRO A 297 41.29 5.42 3.99
CA PRO A 297 42.53 4.66 4.08
C PRO A 297 43.70 5.65 3.92
N PRO A 298 44.85 5.42 4.57
CA PRO A 298 46.04 6.23 4.33
C PRO A 298 46.41 6.20 2.84
N ALA A 299 46.66 7.39 2.30
CA ALA A 299 46.86 7.64 0.88
C ALA A 299 47.94 6.73 0.26
N THR A 300 47.55 5.96 -0.75
CA THR A 300 48.46 5.29 -1.69
C THR A 300 48.26 5.92 -3.08
N PRO A 301 49.32 6.31 -3.81
CA PRO A 301 49.21 7.01 -5.09
C PRO A 301 48.64 6.10 -6.21
N PRO A 302 48.07 6.71 -7.27
CA PRO A 302 47.11 6.04 -8.15
C PRO A 302 47.78 5.18 -9.23
N ALA A 303 47.22 4.00 -9.47
CA ALA A 303 47.45 3.21 -10.67
C ALA A 303 46.23 3.35 -11.61
N THR A 304 46.49 3.81 -12.82
CA THR A 304 45.53 4.01 -13.90
C THR A 304 45.12 2.66 -14.50
N ALA A 305 43.83 2.34 -14.51
CA ALA A 305 43.26 1.27 -15.32
C ALA A 305 41.91 1.72 -15.92
N PRO A 306 41.58 1.31 -17.16
CA PRO A 306 40.46 1.86 -17.91
C PRO A 306 39.12 1.23 -17.52
N VAL A 307 38.08 2.07 -17.51
CA VAL A 307 36.68 1.69 -17.24
C VAL A 307 36.02 1.27 -18.55
N THR A 308 35.64 0.00 -18.66
CA THR A 308 34.69 -0.48 -19.65
C THR A 308 33.26 -0.33 -19.12
N ALA A 309 32.44 0.41 -19.85
CA ALA A 309 31.02 0.56 -19.58
C ALA A 309 30.29 -0.78 -19.78
N SER A 310 29.61 -1.28 -18.75
CA SER A 310 28.68 -2.41 -18.83
C SER A 310 27.25 -1.88 -18.73
N ALA A 311 26.47 -2.14 -19.77
CA ALA A 311 25.05 -1.85 -19.84
C ALA A 311 24.26 -2.79 -18.92
N THR A 312 23.41 -2.21 -18.08
CA THR A 312 22.51 -2.92 -17.16
C THR A 312 21.38 -3.61 -17.93
N ALA A 313 21.54 -4.90 -18.18
CA ALA A 313 20.42 -5.79 -18.46
C ALA A 313 19.65 -6.03 -17.16
N ARG A 314 18.35 -5.74 -17.16
CA ARG A 314 17.44 -6.12 -16.08
C ARG A 314 17.41 -7.65 -16.00
N THR A 315 18.03 -8.19 -14.95
CA THR A 315 18.07 -9.62 -14.67
C THR A 315 16.65 -10.11 -14.38
N ALA A 316 16.16 -11.05 -15.19
CA ALA A 316 14.92 -11.75 -14.92
C ALA A 316 15.02 -12.49 -13.59
N VAL A 317 14.00 -12.36 -12.75
CA VAL A 317 13.87 -13.12 -11.50
C VAL A 317 14.00 -14.62 -11.82
N PRO A 318 14.86 -15.38 -11.10
CA PRO A 318 15.03 -16.81 -11.36
C PRO A 318 13.70 -17.54 -11.20
N ARG A 319 13.25 -18.20 -12.28
CA ARG A 319 12.13 -19.14 -12.23
C ARG A 319 12.51 -20.28 -11.25
N PRO A 320 11.71 -20.60 -10.22
CA PRO A 320 12.07 -21.66 -9.28
C PRO A 320 12.31 -22.98 -10.03
N ALA A 321 13.42 -23.64 -9.71
CA ALA A 321 13.99 -24.76 -10.46
C ALA A 321 13.18 -26.07 -10.37
N ASP A 322 12.11 -26.12 -9.57
CA ASP A 322 11.21 -27.29 -9.40
C ASP A 322 9.89 -27.11 -10.17
N ALA A 323 9.97 -26.82 -11.47
CA ALA A 323 8.78 -26.60 -12.28
C ALA A 323 8.12 -27.93 -12.68
N THR A 324 7.24 -28.46 -11.82
CA THR A 324 6.22 -29.42 -12.28
C THR A 324 5.54 -28.84 -13.52
N PRO A 325 5.56 -29.54 -14.68
CA PRO A 325 4.94 -29.04 -15.89
C PRO A 325 3.44 -28.83 -15.65
N VAL A 326 2.96 -27.60 -15.87
CA VAL A 326 1.55 -27.29 -15.69
C VAL A 326 0.77 -27.74 -16.94
N PRO A 327 -0.29 -28.57 -16.81
CA PRO A 327 -1.10 -28.98 -17.94
C PRO A 327 -1.74 -27.79 -18.67
N ALA A 328 -1.61 -27.73 -20.00
CA ALA A 328 -2.17 -26.66 -20.82
C ALA A 328 -3.68 -26.42 -20.60
N PRO A 329 -4.54 -27.44 -20.42
CA PRO A 329 -5.95 -27.23 -20.10
C PRO A 329 -6.17 -26.51 -18.77
N LEU A 330 -5.32 -26.76 -17.77
CA LEU A 330 -5.40 -26.07 -16.48
C LEU A 330 -4.97 -24.61 -16.61
N ARG A 331 -3.87 -24.34 -17.34
CA ARG A 331 -3.42 -22.97 -17.63
C ARG A 331 -4.52 -22.15 -18.29
N ALA A 332 -5.18 -22.73 -19.31
CA ALA A 332 -6.29 -22.08 -20.01
C ALA A 332 -7.47 -21.76 -19.08
N ARG A 333 -7.84 -22.69 -18.17
CA ARG A 333 -8.91 -22.46 -17.19
C ARG A 333 -8.56 -21.36 -16.18
N VAL A 334 -7.35 -21.39 -15.64
CA VAL A 334 -6.88 -20.37 -14.69
C VAL A 334 -6.81 -19.00 -15.36
N ALA A 335 -6.26 -18.92 -16.57
CA ALA A 335 -6.26 -17.71 -17.36
C ALA A 335 -7.68 -17.21 -17.68
N ALA A 336 -8.64 -18.10 -17.94
CA ALA A 336 -10.04 -17.71 -18.17
C ALA A 336 -10.69 -17.10 -16.92
N ALA A 337 -10.48 -17.70 -15.75
CA ALA A 337 -10.98 -17.17 -14.49
C ALA A 337 -10.34 -15.81 -14.15
N ALA A 338 -9.02 -15.69 -14.31
CA ALA A 338 -8.30 -14.43 -14.12
C ALA A 338 -8.75 -13.35 -15.12
N GLY A 339 -8.90 -13.71 -16.40
CA GLY A 339 -9.39 -12.82 -17.45
C GLY A 339 -10.79 -12.28 -17.17
N ALA A 340 -11.69 -13.12 -16.65
CA ALA A 340 -13.03 -12.71 -16.28
C ALA A 340 -13.05 -11.67 -15.14
N VAL A 341 -12.18 -11.84 -14.13
CA VAL A 341 -12.07 -10.91 -13.00
C VAL A 341 -11.39 -9.60 -13.42
N LEU A 342 -10.28 -9.70 -14.14
CA LEU A 342 -9.48 -8.55 -14.60
C LEU A 342 -10.08 -7.85 -15.82
N LYS A 343 -11.16 -8.40 -16.40
CA LYS A 343 -11.80 -7.91 -17.63
C LYS A 343 -10.80 -7.79 -18.79
N THR A 344 -9.96 -8.81 -18.95
CA THR A 344 -8.94 -8.91 -20.00
C THR A 344 -9.06 -10.22 -20.77
N ASP A 345 -8.48 -10.26 -21.97
CA ASP A 345 -8.43 -11.48 -22.79
C ASP A 345 -7.56 -12.55 -22.09
N PRO A 346 -8.10 -13.75 -21.80
CA PRO A 346 -7.33 -14.86 -21.24
C PRO A 346 -6.09 -15.23 -22.06
N ALA A 347 -6.12 -15.07 -23.39
CA ALA A 347 -4.98 -15.39 -24.24
C ALA A 347 -3.75 -14.54 -23.88
N ALA A 348 -3.96 -13.24 -23.59
CA ALA A 348 -2.89 -12.32 -23.20
C ALA A 348 -2.25 -12.66 -21.84
N LEU A 349 -2.91 -13.47 -21.01
CA LEU A 349 -2.38 -13.91 -19.71
C LEU A 349 -1.50 -15.17 -19.81
N LEU A 350 -1.57 -15.90 -20.94
CA LEU A 350 -0.84 -17.15 -21.13
C LEU A 350 0.61 -16.95 -21.60
N ASP A 351 0.95 -15.74 -22.04
CA ASP A 351 2.29 -15.36 -22.53
C ASP A 351 3.34 -15.20 -21.42
N GLY A 352 2.99 -15.56 -20.18
CA GLY A 352 3.90 -15.50 -19.03
C GLY A 352 4.03 -14.11 -18.40
N ARG A 353 3.25 -13.13 -18.88
CA ARG A 353 3.14 -11.80 -18.28
C ARG A 353 2.66 -11.92 -16.82
N PRO A 354 3.29 -11.21 -15.86
CA PRO A 354 2.75 -11.07 -14.51
C PRO A 354 1.32 -10.50 -14.54
N LEU A 355 0.43 -11.04 -13.72
CA LEU A 355 -0.91 -10.48 -13.53
C LEU A 355 -0.85 -9.07 -12.97
N ALA A 356 0.18 -8.75 -12.16
CA ALA A 356 0.45 -7.42 -11.63
C ALA A 356 0.60 -6.33 -12.71
N ASP A 357 1.02 -6.70 -13.92
CA ASP A 357 1.17 -5.77 -15.03
C ASP A 357 -0.16 -5.50 -15.77
N VAL A 358 -1.22 -6.27 -15.48
CA VAL A 358 -2.51 -6.15 -16.17
C VAL A 358 -3.27 -4.94 -15.62
N PRO A 359 -3.80 -4.03 -16.48
CA PRO A 359 -4.60 -2.91 -16.02
C PRO A 359 -5.76 -3.34 -15.12
N GLY A 360 -5.88 -2.70 -13.96
CA GLY A 360 -6.93 -3.01 -12.97
C GLY A 360 -6.61 -4.17 -12.03
N PHE A 361 -5.41 -4.78 -12.11
CA PHE A 361 -4.93 -5.71 -11.11
C PHE A 361 -4.75 -5.00 -9.76
N THR A 362 -5.29 -5.62 -8.71
CA THR A 362 -5.16 -5.18 -7.31
C THR A 362 -5.22 -6.41 -6.41
N SER A 363 -4.76 -6.31 -5.16
CA SER A 363 -4.89 -7.38 -4.17
C SER A 363 -6.36 -7.82 -3.97
N PHE A 364 -7.34 -6.92 -4.18
CA PHE A 364 -8.76 -7.25 -4.18
C PHE A 364 -9.15 -8.19 -5.33
N ARG A 365 -8.59 -7.95 -6.52
CA ARG A 365 -8.80 -8.83 -7.67
C ARG A 365 -8.17 -10.20 -7.47
N VAL A 366 -7.02 -10.28 -6.79
CA VAL A 366 -6.40 -11.56 -6.42
C VAL A 366 -7.36 -12.41 -5.57
N VAL A 367 -7.99 -11.81 -4.55
CA VAL A 367 -9.02 -12.47 -3.73
C VAL A 367 -10.17 -13.01 -4.59
N GLU A 368 -10.69 -12.18 -5.50
CA GLU A 368 -11.79 -12.58 -6.39
C GLU A 368 -11.38 -13.73 -7.33
N ILE A 369 -10.14 -13.72 -7.84
CA ILE A 369 -9.59 -14.80 -8.68
C ILE A 369 -9.53 -16.11 -7.88
N VAL A 370 -8.96 -16.07 -6.68
CA VAL A 370 -8.86 -17.24 -5.78
C VAL A 370 -10.24 -17.82 -5.49
N GLU A 371 -11.19 -16.98 -5.08
CA GLU A 371 -12.56 -17.42 -4.74
C GLU A 371 -13.33 -17.97 -5.94
N ARG A 372 -13.10 -17.41 -7.12
CA ARG A 372 -13.69 -17.92 -8.35
C ARG A 372 -13.13 -19.31 -8.66
N LEU A 373 -11.82 -19.48 -8.55
CA LEU A 373 -11.16 -20.76 -8.84
C LEU A 373 -11.57 -21.86 -7.86
N GLU A 374 -11.55 -21.60 -6.56
CA GLU A 374 -12.00 -22.57 -5.55
C GLU A 374 -13.43 -23.06 -5.82
N ARG A 375 -14.32 -22.13 -6.23
CA ARG A 375 -15.71 -22.45 -6.59
C ARG A 375 -15.83 -23.24 -7.88
N GLU A 376 -15.16 -22.79 -8.95
CA GLU A 376 -15.24 -23.45 -10.27
C GLU A 376 -14.55 -24.81 -10.31
N LEU A 377 -13.55 -25.02 -9.45
CA LEU A 377 -12.79 -26.26 -9.34
C LEU A 377 -13.29 -27.17 -8.22
N SER A 378 -14.14 -26.66 -7.32
CA SER A 378 -14.60 -27.38 -6.12
C SER A 378 -13.43 -27.88 -5.27
N VAL A 379 -12.43 -27.02 -5.07
CA VAL A 379 -11.25 -27.28 -4.22
C VAL A 379 -11.11 -26.15 -3.21
N GLU A 380 -10.44 -26.44 -2.10
CA GLU A 380 -9.99 -25.44 -1.13
C GLU A 380 -8.48 -25.31 -1.22
N PHE A 381 -7.98 -24.08 -1.37
CA PHE A 381 -6.55 -23.83 -1.36
C PHE A 381 -6.02 -23.76 0.06
N ASP A 382 -4.84 -24.34 0.27
CA ASP A 382 -4.06 -24.16 1.50
C ASP A 382 -3.78 -22.66 1.70
N ALA A 383 -3.98 -22.16 2.91
CA ALA A 383 -3.79 -20.75 3.21
C ALA A 383 -2.32 -20.32 3.06
N ASP A 384 -1.37 -21.21 3.38
CA ASP A 384 0.06 -20.92 3.30
C ASP A 384 0.55 -20.88 1.82
N ASP A 385 -0.22 -21.45 0.89
CA ASP A 385 0.04 -21.36 -0.54
C ASP A 385 -0.41 -20.03 -1.17
N LEU A 386 -1.28 -19.28 -0.50
CA LEU A 386 -1.91 -18.04 -1.00
C LEU A 386 -1.05 -16.81 -0.75
N VAL A 387 0.20 -16.87 -1.19
CA VAL A 387 1.15 -15.76 -1.13
C VAL A 387 1.25 -15.03 -2.49
N PRO A 388 1.51 -13.71 -2.52
CA PRO A 388 1.61 -12.92 -3.75
C PRO A 388 2.52 -13.52 -4.81
N GLU A 389 3.65 -14.11 -4.39
CA GLU A 389 4.64 -14.74 -5.26
C GLU A 389 4.04 -15.87 -6.11
N ASN A 390 3.06 -16.59 -5.57
CA ASN A 390 2.32 -17.62 -6.31
C ASN A 390 1.13 -17.04 -7.08
N LEU A 391 0.52 -15.96 -6.59
CA LEU A 391 -0.74 -15.42 -7.09
C LEU A 391 -0.56 -14.37 -8.21
N HIS A 392 0.64 -13.83 -8.40
CA HIS A 392 0.92 -12.84 -9.43
C HIS A 392 1.20 -13.46 -10.81
N HIS A 393 1.16 -14.80 -10.94
CA HIS A 393 1.37 -15.49 -12.21
C HIS A 393 0.35 -16.62 -12.40
N VAL A 394 -0.15 -16.79 -13.64
CA VAL A 394 -1.04 -17.90 -14.01
C VAL A 394 -0.43 -19.26 -13.62
N ASP A 395 0.85 -19.46 -13.90
CA ASP A 395 1.53 -20.73 -13.60
C ASP A 395 1.68 -20.97 -12.09
N GLY A 396 1.86 -19.91 -11.29
CA GLY A 396 1.89 -20.01 -9.83
C GLY A 396 0.54 -20.47 -9.28
N ILE A 397 -0.54 -19.83 -9.71
CA ILE A 397 -1.92 -20.21 -9.36
C ILE A 397 -2.21 -21.65 -9.79
N CYS A 398 -1.78 -22.06 -10.99
CA CYS A 398 -1.97 -23.43 -11.44
C CYS A 398 -1.29 -24.46 -10.53
N ARG A 399 -0.12 -24.15 -9.97
CA ARG A 399 0.57 -25.06 -9.03
C ARG A 399 -0.20 -25.19 -7.72
N ILE A 400 -0.78 -24.10 -7.21
CA ILE A 400 -1.69 -24.14 -6.06
C ILE A 400 -2.86 -25.08 -6.37
N VAL A 401 -3.49 -24.92 -7.54
CA VAL A 401 -4.59 -25.80 -7.97
C VAL A 401 -4.15 -27.26 -8.02
N LEU A 402 -2.98 -27.56 -8.58
CA LEU A 402 -2.47 -28.93 -8.66
C LEU A 402 -2.23 -29.56 -7.29
N ARG A 403 -1.76 -28.78 -6.30
CA ARG A 403 -1.60 -29.25 -4.91
C ARG A 403 -2.94 -29.48 -4.21
N ALA A 404 -3.93 -28.63 -4.49
CA ALA A 404 -5.26 -28.72 -3.90
C ALA A 404 -6.14 -29.81 -4.52
N LEU A 405 -5.85 -30.25 -5.75
CA LEU A 405 -6.58 -31.34 -6.38
C LEU A 405 -6.27 -32.66 -5.66
N PRO A 406 -7.29 -33.44 -5.26
CA PRO A 406 -7.05 -34.75 -4.67
C PRO A 406 -6.28 -35.62 -5.64
N ALA A 407 -5.25 -36.30 -5.14
CA ALA A 407 -4.43 -37.26 -5.88
C ALA A 407 -5.30 -38.42 -6.39
N GLY A 408 -5.97 -38.23 -7.53
CA GLY A 408 -6.93 -39.19 -8.07
C GLY A 408 -7.99 -38.64 -9.03
N ALA A 409 -8.15 -37.31 -9.17
CA ALA A 409 -9.14 -36.73 -10.09
C ALA A 409 -8.74 -36.74 -11.59
N ALA A 410 -7.62 -37.38 -11.94
CA ALA A 410 -7.12 -37.51 -13.31
C ALA A 410 -7.21 -38.96 -13.81
N ALA A 411 -8.43 -39.48 -13.97
CA ALA A 411 -8.69 -40.55 -14.93
C ALA A 411 -10.11 -40.36 -15.50
N PRO A 412 -10.28 -40.10 -16.81
CA PRO A 412 -11.60 -40.18 -17.42
C PRO A 412 -12.06 -41.64 -17.27
N ARG A 413 -13.13 -41.83 -16.50
CA ARG A 413 -13.75 -43.13 -16.28
C ARG A 413 -14.17 -43.66 -17.66
N PRO A 414 -13.61 -44.80 -18.16
CA PRO A 414 -14.01 -45.32 -19.45
C PRO A 414 -15.50 -45.61 -19.42
N ALA A 415 -16.20 -45.19 -20.48
CA ALA A 415 -17.64 -45.35 -20.61
C ALA A 415 -18.01 -46.81 -20.39
N ARG A 416 -18.89 -47.04 -19.40
CA ARG A 416 -19.44 -48.36 -19.11
C ARG A 416 -20.19 -48.81 -20.37
N PRO A 417 -19.86 -49.97 -20.98
CA PRO A 417 -20.59 -50.43 -22.15
C PRO A 417 -22.04 -50.70 -21.75
N VAL A 418 -22.96 -50.08 -22.48
CA VAL A 418 -24.40 -50.31 -22.36
C VAL A 418 -24.66 -51.75 -22.80
N ALA A 419 -25.04 -52.61 -21.85
CA ALA A 419 -25.47 -53.96 -22.15
C ALA A 419 -26.75 -53.89 -23.01
N ARG A 420 -26.67 -54.38 -24.25
CA ARG A 420 -27.84 -54.65 -25.10
C ARG A 420 -28.59 -55.85 -24.51
N THR A 421 -29.79 -55.62 -23.99
CA THR A 421 -30.78 -56.66 -23.78
C THR A 421 -31.47 -56.98 -25.11
N GLY A 422 -31.03 -58.05 -25.79
CA GLY A 422 -31.92 -58.87 -26.61
C GLY A 422 -32.65 -59.84 -25.67
N GLY A 423 -33.93 -60.15 -25.81
CA GLY A 423 -34.68 -60.32 -27.05
C GLY A 423 -34.68 -61.80 -27.43
N ASN A 424 -35.43 -62.61 -26.69
CA ASN A 424 -36.26 -63.75 -27.14
C ASN A 424 -37.11 -64.26 -25.99
#